data_AF-A0A2U9NK64-F1
#
_entry.id   AF-A0A2U9NK64-F1
#
_cell.length_a   1.000
_cell.length_b   1.000
_cell.length_c   1.000
_cell.angle_alpha   90.00
_cell.angle_beta   90.00
_cell.angle_gamma   90.00
#
_symmetry.space_group_name_H-M   'P 1'
#
loop_
_entity.id
_entity.type
_entity.pdbx_description
1 polymer ?
#
loop_
_entity_poly.entity_id
_entity_poly.type
_entity_poly.pdbx_seq_one_letter_code
_entity_poly.pdbx_strand_id
1 'polypeptide(L)'
;IRELLDQKADLAIADLTITFDREEAVDFTMPFMNLGISILYRKPIKKPPNLFSFLSPLSLDVWIYMATAYLGVSVLLFILARFTPYEWQNPHPCNPNPDHLENQFTLFNCMWFAIGSLMQQGCDFLPKAVSTRMVAGMWWFFTLIMISSYTANLAAFLTVERMDSPIESADDLAKQTKIKYGALRGGSTAAFFRDSNFTTYNRMWSFMESQRPSVFTSSNVEGVERVVKGKGSYAFLMESTSIEYVIE
;
A
#
# COMPACT_ATOMS: atom_id res chain seq x y z
N ILE A 1 -31.54 7.83 34.37
CA ILE A 1 -31.18 7.21 35.68
C ILE A 1 -31.70 8.02 36.84
N ARG A 2 -31.20 9.25 37.08
CA ARG A 2 -31.69 10.06 38.20
C ARG A 2 -33.21 10.28 38.17
N GLU A 3 -33.83 10.43 37.00
CA GLU A 3 -35.28 10.52 36.88
C GLU A 3 -36.04 9.26 37.33
N LEU A 4 -35.44 8.08 37.18
CA LEU A 4 -36.02 6.82 37.68
C LEU A 4 -35.84 6.72 39.22
N LEU A 5 -34.67 7.11 39.73
CA LEU A 5 -34.38 7.15 41.16
C LEU A 5 -35.27 8.15 41.92
N ASP A 6 -35.47 9.33 41.33
CA ASP A 6 -36.30 10.40 41.88
C ASP A 6 -37.82 10.14 41.67
N GLN A 7 -38.20 8.97 41.11
CA GLN A 7 -39.58 8.60 40.78
C GLN A 7 -40.31 9.64 39.90
N LYS A 8 -39.57 10.30 39.00
CA LYS A 8 -40.14 11.23 38.00
C LYS A 8 -40.55 10.52 36.72
N ALA A 9 -39.96 9.36 36.46
CA ALA A 9 -40.28 8.48 35.35
C ALA A 9 -40.43 7.04 35.87
N ASP A 10 -41.43 6.31 35.37
CA ASP A 10 -41.71 4.93 35.76
C ASP A 10 -40.89 3.90 34.96
N LEU A 11 -40.54 4.22 33.71
CA LEU A 11 -39.78 3.37 32.80
C LEU A 11 -38.96 4.24 31.84
N ALA A 12 -37.74 3.80 31.52
CA ALA A 12 -36.92 4.42 30.49
C ALA A 12 -36.70 3.43 29.34
N ILE A 13 -37.25 3.75 28.16
CA ILE A 13 -36.95 3.06 26.90
C ILE A 13 -36.05 4.00 26.09
N ALA A 14 -34.75 3.74 26.14
CA ALA A 14 -33.74 4.58 25.48
C ALA A 14 -32.52 3.74 25.10
N ASP A 15 -31.68 4.32 24.25
CA ASP A 15 -30.33 3.82 23.98
C ASP A 15 -29.46 4.04 25.24
N LEU A 16 -29.51 3.07 26.15
CA LEU A 16 -28.85 3.13 27.45
C LEU A 16 -28.00 1.88 27.65
N THR A 17 -26.68 2.03 27.53
CA THR A 17 -25.73 0.95 27.83
C THR A 17 -25.89 0.46 29.27
N ILE A 18 -26.05 -0.85 29.45
CA ILE A 18 -26.04 -1.51 30.76
C ILE A 18 -24.59 -1.52 31.26
N THR A 19 -24.33 -0.93 32.42
CA THR A 19 -23.00 -0.91 33.07
C THR A 19 -23.17 -1.26 34.55
N PHE A 20 -22.12 -1.79 35.17
CA PHE A 20 -22.14 -2.22 36.58
C PHE A 20 -22.71 -1.12 37.52
N ASP A 21 -22.17 0.10 37.45
CA ASP A 21 -22.62 1.23 38.29
C ASP A 21 -24.09 1.62 38.07
N ARG A 22 -24.64 1.34 36.88
CA ARG A 22 -26.03 1.67 36.53
C ARG A 22 -26.98 0.58 37.01
N GLU A 23 -26.56 -0.67 36.91
CA GLU A 23 -27.29 -1.85 37.39
C GLU A 23 -27.40 -1.86 38.92
N GLU A 24 -26.39 -1.33 39.64
CA GLU A 24 -26.48 -1.13 41.09
C GLU A 24 -27.55 -0.08 41.48
N ALA A 25 -27.82 0.89 40.59
CA ALA A 25 -28.77 1.97 40.85
C ALA A 25 -30.19 1.67 40.39
N VAL A 26 -30.36 0.94 39.28
CA VAL A 26 -31.67 0.62 38.68
C VAL A 26 -31.65 -0.77 38.03
N ASP A 27 -32.79 -1.46 38.06
CA ASP A 27 -32.95 -2.75 37.39
C ASP A 27 -33.06 -2.59 35.87
N PHE A 28 -32.47 -3.54 35.14
CA PHE A 28 -32.53 -3.64 33.68
C PHE A 28 -33.26 -4.92 33.24
N THR A 29 -33.88 -4.87 32.06
CA THR A 29 -34.36 -6.08 31.38
C THR A 29 -33.21 -6.82 30.70
N MET A 30 -33.50 -8.01 30.17
CA MET A 30 -32.57 -8.69 29.26
C MET A 30 -32.24 -7.77 28.07
N PRO A 31 -30.96 -7.69 27.65
CA PRO A 31 -30.56 -6.86 26.53
C PRO A 31 -31.24 -7.33 25.24
N PHE A 32 -31.77 -6.38 24.47
CA PHE A 32 -32.43 -6.66 23.19
C PHE A 32 -31.49 -6.51 21.98
N MET A 33 -30.32 -5.87 22.17
CA MET A 33 -29.33 -5.61 21.13
C MET A 33 -27.93 -5.71 21.72
N ASN A 34 -27.04 -6.42 21.01
CA ASN A 34 -25.63 -6.56 21.38
C ASN A 34 -24.78 -5.60 20.53
N LEU A 35 -23.97 -4.78 21.17
CA LEU A 35 -23.10 -3.80 20.52
C LEU A 35 -21.76 -3.70 21.25
N GLY A 36 -20.78 -3.09 20.60
CA GLY A 36 -19.44 -2.89 21.16
C GLY A 36 -18.88 -1.50 20.88
N ILE A 37 -17.78 -1.16 21.54
CA ILE A 37 -17.03 0.07 21.24
C ILE A 37 -16.26 -0.15 19.94
N SER A 38 -16.46 0.73 18.97
CA SER A 38 -15.77 0.71 17.70
C SER A 38 -15.15 2.08 17.38
N ILE A 39 -14.34 2.13 16.33
CA ILE A 39 -13.54 3.30 15.96
C ILE A 39 -14.09 3.89 14.67
N LEU A 40 -14.66 5.08 14.76
CA LEU A 40 -15.02 5.88 13.60
C LEU A 40 -13.81 6.67 13.11
N TYR A 41 -13.37 6.37 11.90
CA TYR A 41 -12.24 7.06 11.27
C TYR A 41 -12.56 7.38 9.81
N ARG A 42 -12.04 8.51 9.34
CA ARG A 42 -12.27 8.93 7.96
C ARG A 42 -11.51 8.02 7.00
N LYS A 43 -12.22 7.47 6.02
CA LYS A 43 -11.62 6.70 4.93
C LYS A 43 -10.46 7.50 4.28
N PRO A 44 -9.24 6.93 4.19
CA PRO A 44 -8.11 7.64 3.62
C PRO A 44 -8.38 8.02 2.16
N ILE A 45 -8.05 9.26 1.80
CA ILE A 45 -8.19 9.77 0.43
C ILE A 45 -7.06 9.15 -0.41
N LYS A 46 -7.39 8.68 -1.62
CA LYS A 46 -6.42 8.16 -2.60
C LYS A 46 -5.30 9.19 -2.78
N LYS A 47 -4.07 8.83 -2.39
CA LYS A 47 -2.90 9.66 -2.71
C LYS A 47 -2.72 9.67 -4.23
N PRO A 48 -2.36 10.82 -4.84
CA PRO A 48 -2.04 10.83 -6.26
C PRO A 48 -0.89 9.85 -6.53
N PRO A 49 -0.88 9.17 -7.68
CA PRO A 49 0.22 8.26 -8.02
C PRO A 49 1.54 9.03 -8.03
N ASN A 50 2.56 8.47 -7.39
CA ASN A 50 3.91 9.03 -7.46
C ASN A 50 4.38 9.07 -8.92
N LEU A 51 5.20 10.05 -9.29
CA LEU A 51 5.73 10.21 -10.67
C LEU A 51 6.46 8.96 -11.18
N PHE A 52 7.03 8.15 -10.28
CA PHE A 52 7.75 6.91 -10.58
C PHE A 52 6.91 5.64 -10.35
N SER A 53 5.58 5.74 -10.30
CA SER A 53 4.69 4.57 -10.12
C SER A 53 4.83 3.54 -11.25
N PHE A 54 5.29 3.94 -12.44
CA PHE A 54 5.55 2.99 -13.52
C PHE A 54 6.72 2.03 -13.22
N LEU A 55 7.62 2.35 -12.27
CA LEU A 55 8.73 1.48 -11.87
C LEU A 55 8.35 0.47 -10.78
N SER A 56 7.25 0.69 -10.06
CA SER A 56 6.81 -0.16 -8.95
C SER A 56 6.32 -1.58 -9.30
N PRO A 57 5.91 -1.93 -10.55
CA PRO A 57 5.53 -3.30 -10.89
C PRO A 57 6.66 -4.33 -10.74
N LEU A 58 7.92 -3.89 -10.71
CA LEU A 58 9.09 -4.73 -10.48
C LEU A 58 9.88 -4.20 -9.28
N SER A 59 10.44 -5.11 -8.48
CA SER A 59 11.27 -4.72 -7.35
C SER A 59 12.60 -4.13 -7.83
N LEU A 60 13.21 -3.29 -6.99
CA LEU A 60 14.50 -2.68 -7.26
C LEU A 60 15.57 -3.73 -7.55
N ASP A 61 15.55 -4.86 -6.84
CA ASP A 61 16.47 -5.98 -7.06
C ASP A 61 16.37 -6.53 -8.49
N VAL A 62 15.15 -6.70 -9.02
CA VAL A 62 14.94 -7.17 -10.40
C VAL A 62 15.47 -6.15 -11.41
N TRP A 63 15.33 -4.85 -11.15
CA TRP A 63 15.94 -3.81 -11.99
C TRP A 63 17.46 -3.89 -12.01
N ILE A 64 18.10 -4.13 -10.85
CA ILE A 64 19.56 -4.31 -10.77
C ILE A 64 19.99 -5.57 -11.52
N TYR A 65 19.29 -6.69 -11.33
CA TYR A 65 19.60 -7.93 -12.05
C TYR A 65 19.43 -7.78 -13.56
N MET A 66 18.41 -7.03 -14.01
CA MET A 66 18.20 -6.74 -15.43
C MET A 66 19.34 -5.89 -16.00
N ALA A 67 19.76 -4.83 -15.29
CA ALA A 67 20.90 -4.00 -15.72
C ALA A 67 22.20 -4.81 -15.80
N THR A 68 22.43 -5.70 -14.82
CA THR A 68 23.60 -6.57 -14.78
C THR A 68 23.58 -7.60 -15.92
N ALA A 69 22.42 -8.22 -16.18
CA ALA A 69 22.24 -9.16 -17.27
C ALA A 69 22.42 -8.49 -18.64
N TYR A 70 21.90 -7.28 -18.82
CA TYR A 70 22.10 -6.46 -20.02
C TYR A 70 23.58 -6.23 -20.31
N LEU A 71 24.35 -5.76 -19.33
CA LEU A 71 25.80 -5.56 -19.48
C LEU A 71 26.53 -6.88 -19.77
N GLY A 72 26.17 -7.95 -19.06
CA GLY A 72 26.74 -9.28 -19.25
C GLY A 72 26.54 -9.81 -20.67
N VAL A 73 25.33 -9.68 -21.23
CA VAL A 73 25.02 -10.14 -22.59
C VAL A 73 25.71 -9.28 -23.64
N SER A 74 25.78 -7.96 -23.47
CA SER A 74 26.53 -7.09 -24.40
C SER A 74 28.01 -7.43 -24.44
N VAL A 75 28.64 -7.72 -23.30
CA VAL A 75 30.04 -8.14 -23.23
C VAL A 75 30.23 -9.53 -23.83
N LEU A 76 29.34 -10.48 -23.53
CA LEU A 76 29.40 -11.83 -24.08
C LEU A 76 29.28 -11.83 -25.62
N LEU A 77 28.33 -11.05 -26.16
CA LEU A 77 28.18 -10.88 -27.61
C LEU A 77 29.41 -10.26 -28.24
N PHE A 78 29.99 -9.23 -27.62
CA PHE A 78 31.21 -8.59 -28.10
C PHE A 78 32.39 -9.57 -28.18
N ILE A 79 32.59 -10.36 -27.12
CA ILE A 79 33.65 -11.37 -27.06
C ILE A 79 33.44 -12.44 -28.15
N LEU A 80 32.24 -13.01 -28.24
CA LEU A 80 31.93 -14.06 -29.21
C LEU A 80 32.01 -13.58 -30.66
N ALA A 81 31.55 -12.35 -30.93
CA ALA A 81 31.64 -11.75 -32.25
C ALA A 81 33.10 -11.52 -32.68
N ARG A 82 34.01 -11.23 -31.74
CA ARG A 82 35.43 -11.05 -32.05
C ARG A 82 36.15 -12.36 -32.32
N PHE A 83 35.83 -13.41 -31.56
CA PHE A 83 36.43 -14.74 -31.72
C PHE A 83 35.90 -15.51 -32.93
N THR A 84 34.69 -15.21 -33.38
CA THR A 84 34.06 -15.97 -34.47
C THR A 84 34.36 -15.33 -35.83
N PRO A 85 35.14 -15.98 -36.71
CA PRO A 85 35.52 -15.41 -38.02
C PRO A 85 34.32 -15.20 -38.95
N TYR A 86 33.20 -15.90 -38.74
CA TYR A 86 31.98 -15.78 -39.54
C TYR A 86 31.23 -14.44 -39.36
N GLU A 87 31.55 -13.65 -38.33
CA GLU A 87 30.95 -12.32 -38.12
C GLU A 87 31.72 -11.19 -38.83
N TRP A 88 32.90 -11.51 -39.36
CA TRP A 88 33.73 -10.57 -40.10
C TRP A 88 33.24 -10.49 -41.54
N GLN A 89 32.87 -9.31 -41.99
CA GLN A 89 32.27 -9.08 -43.30
C GLN A 89 33.18 -8.26 -44.19
N ASN A 90 33.10 -8.54 -45.48
CA ASN A 90 33.72 -7.69 -46.48
C ASN A 90 32.86 -6.42 -46.66
N PRO A 91 33.39 -5.20 -46.39
CA PRO A 91 32.65 -3.96 -46.60
C PRO A 91 32.28 -3.70 -48.08
N HIS A 92 32.94 -4.38 -49.03
CA HIS A 92 32.68 -4.26 -50.47
C HIS A 92 32.33 -5.62 -51.10
N PRO A 93 31.03 -5.95 -51.24
CA PRO A 93 30.56 -7.23 -51.81
C PRO A 93 31.08 -7.54 -53.22
N CYS A 94 31.52 -6.52 -53.96
CA CYS A 94 32.00 -6.62 -55.35
C CYS A 94 33.49 -6.95 -55.48
N ASN A 95 34.27 -6.95 -54.39
CA ASN A 95 35.69 -7.34 -54.42
C ASN A 95 35.87 -8.74 -53.80
N PRO A 96 36.21 -9.78 -54.58
CA PRO A 96 36.38 -11.13 -54.06
C PRO A 96 37.57 -11.30 -53.10
N ASN A 97 38.55 -10.39 -53.10
CA ASN A 97 39.69 -10.38 -52.18
C ASN A 97 39.75 -9.04 -51.41
N PRO A 98 39.09 -8.92 -50.25
CA PRO A 98 39.14 -7.71 -49.45
C PRO A 98 40.45 -7.57 -48.67
N ASP A 99 40.98 -6.35 -48.63
CA ASP A 99 42.19 -6.01 -47.85
C ASP A 99 41.91 -5.97 -46.33
N HIS A 100 40.65 -5.79 -45.92
CA HIS A 100 40.23 -5.78 -44.52
C HIS A 100 38.79 -6.30 -44.39
N LEU A 101 38.53 -7.08 -43.34
CA LEU A 101 37.16 -7.44 -42.95
C LEU A 101 36.73 -6.55 -41.78
N GLU A 102 35.48 -6.13 -41.77
CA GLU A 102 34.89 -5.32 -40.71
C GLU A 102 33.95 -6.17 -39.85
N ASN A 103 33.99 -5.93 -38.54
CA ASN A 103 33.06 -6.52 -37.59
C ASN A 103 32.11 -5.42 -37.11
N GLN A 104 30.82 -5.58 -37.42
CA GLN A 104 29.78 -4.62 -37.06
C GLN A 104 29.43 -4.64 -35.56
N PHE A 105 29.84 -5.69 -34.82
CA PHE A 105 29.63 -5.82 -33.37
C PHE A 105 30.75 -5.15 -32.57
N THR A 106 30.76 -3.82 -32.57
CA THR A 106 31.49 -3.05 -31.55
C THR A 106 30.76 -3.12 -30.20
N LEU A 107 31.44 -2.84 -29.08
CA LEU A 107 30.82 -2.90 -27.75
C LEU A 107 29.57 -2.01 -27.65
N PHE A 108 29.62 -0.81 -28.23
CA PHE A 108 28.46 0.10 -28.29
C PHE A 108 27.34 -0.46 -29.17
N ASN A 109 27.66 -1.12 -30.28
CA ASN A 109 26.67 -1.78 -31.13
C ASN A 109 26.06 -3.00 -30.43
N CYS A 110 26.82 -3.76 -29.62
CA CYS A 110 26.29 -4.83 -28.79
C CYS A 110 25.36 -4.32 -27.67
N MET A 111 25.69 -3.17 -27.07
CA MET A 111 24.80 -2.47 -26.14
C MET A 111 23.52 -2.00 -26.83
N TRP A 112 23.65 -1.39 -28.02
CA TRP A 112 22.52 -0.97 -28.84
C TRP A 112 21.60 -2.13 -29.26
N PHE A 113 22.19 -3.27 -29.63
CA PHE A 113 21.44 -4.49 -29.93
C PHE A 113 20.69 -5.01 -28.70
N ALA A 114 21.33 -5.02 -27.52
CA ALA A 114 20.72 -5.51 -26.29
C ALA A 114 19.59 -4.60 -25.79
N ILE A 115 19.70 -3.27 -25.94
CA ILE A 115 18.62 -2.34 -25.58
C ILE A 115 17.48 -2.36 -26.62
N GLY A 116 17.81 -2.43 -27.92
CA GLY A 116 16.81 -2.51 -28.98
C GLY A 116 15.94 -3.77 -28.90
N SER A 117 16.50 -4.89 -28.44
CA SER A 117 15.76 -6.12 -28.16
C SER A 117 14.93 -6.06 -26.87
N LEU A 118 15.38 -5.32 -25.85
CA LEU A 118 14.57 -5.05 -24.66
C LEU A 118 13.38 -4.12 -24.98
N MET A 119 13.55 -3.16 -25.87
CA MET A 119 12.50 -2.23 -26.30
C MET A 119 11.59 -2.79 -27.42
N GLN A 120 11.83 -4.02 -27.89
CA GLN A 120 11.13 -4.63 -29.02
C GLN A 120 11.21 -3.84 -30.34
N GLN A 121 12.22 -2.98 -30.51
CA GLN A 121 12.37 -2.12 -31.70
C GLN A 121 13.24 -2.74 -32.81
N GLY A 122 13.92 -3.86 -32.51
CA GLY A 122 14.82 -4.51 -33.47
C GLY A 122 16.12 -3.72 -33.66
N CYS A 123 16.99 -4.20 -34.54
CA CYS A 123 18.25 -3.55 -34.89
C CYS A 123 18.59 -3.81 -36.36
N ASP A 124 19.29 -2.88 -37.01
CA ASP A 124 19.62 -2.96 -38.44
C ASP A 124 20.67 -4.03 -38.75
N PHE A 125 21.44 -4.47 -37.75
CA PHE A 125 22.43 -5.54 -37.88
C PHE A 125 22.05 -6.74 -37.01
N LEU A 126 22.17 -7.94 -37.59
CA LEU A 126 21.79 -9.20 -36.96
C LEU A 126 22.98 -10.16 -36.89
N PRO A 127 23.09 -10.97 -35.82
CA PRO A 127 24.14 -11.96 -35.70
C PRO A 127 24.04 -13.04 -36.79
N LYS A 128 25.18 -13.38 -37.40
CA LYS A 128 25.25 -14.36 -38.50
C LYS A 128 25.73 -15.72 -38.03
N ALA A 129 26.69 -15.76 -37.11
CA ALA A 129 27.25 -16.98 -36.59
C ALA A 129 26.25 -17.74 -35.71
N VAL A 130 26.37 -19.06 -35.66
CA VAL A 130 25.49 -19.90 -34.83
C VAL A 130 25.67 -19.60 -33.34
N SER A 131 26.91 -19.35 -32.89
CA SER A 131 27.25 -19.02 -31.49
C SER A 131 26.58 -17.72 -31.02
N THR A 132 26.68 -16.66 -31.81
CA THR A 132 26.09 -15.34 -31.50
C THR A 132 24.57 -15.37 -31.60
N ARG A 133 24.00 -16.13 -32.55
CA ARG A 133 22.55 -16.37 -32.66
C ARG A 133 21.98 -17.11 -31.46
N MET A 134 22.68 -18.10 -30.92
CA MET A 134 22.24 -18.81 -29.71
C MET A 134 22.13 -17.86 -28.51
N VAL A 135 23.15 -17.02 -28.30
CA VAL A 135 23.13 -16.01 -27.22
C VAL A 135 22.03 -14.98 -27.44
N ALA A 136 21.88 -14.48 -28.67
CA ALA A 136 20.80 -13.55 -29.01
C ALA A 136 19.40 -14.18 -28.80
N GLY A 137 19.22 -15.46 -29.16
CA GLY A 137 17.98 -16.19 -28.93
C GLY A 137 17.65 -16.37 -27.46
N MET A 138 18.65 -16.70 -26.62
CA MET A 138 18.47 -16.77 -25.17
C MET A 138 18.11 -15.39 -24.58
N TRP A 139 18.75 -14.33 -25.06
CA TRP A 139 18.43 -12.97 -24.66
C TRP A 139 17.00 -12.57 -25.06
N TRP A 140 16.58 -12.87 -26.29
CA TRP A 140 15.21 -12.60 -26.74
C TRP A 140 14.17 -13.36 -25.93
N PHE A 141 14.44 -14.61 -25.58
CA PHE A 141 13.54 -15.38 -24.72
C PHE A 141 13.44 -14.76 -23.32
N PHE A 142 14.57 -14.34 -22.76
CA PHE A 142 14.61 -13.63 -21.48
C PHE A 142 13.84 -12.31 -21.52
N THR A 143 14.08 -11.45 -22.53
CA THR A 143 13.40 -10.15 -22.65
C THR A 143 11.89 -10.32 -22.87
N LEU A 144 11.47 -11.34 -23.63
CA LEU A 144 10.06 -11.66 -23.81
C LEU A 144 9.38 -11.96 -22.47
N ILE A 145 9.96 -12.87 -21.66
CA ILE A 145 9.42 -13.22 -20.34
C ILE A 145 9.37 -11.99 -19.43
N MET A 146 10.43 -11.19 -19.42
CA MET A 146 10.51 -9.99 -18.58
C MET A 146 9.44 -8.96 -18.94
N ILE A 147 9.25 -8.67 -20.22
CA ILE A 147 8.24 -7.70 -20.67
C ILE A 147 6.84 -8.22 -20.38
N SER A 148 6.56 -9.50 -20.65
CA SER A 148 5.28 -10.13 -20.32
C SER A 148 4.97 -10.09 -18.83
N SER A 149 5.96 -10.32 -17.97
CA SER A 149 5.79 -10.22 -16.52
C SER A 149 5.56 -8.77 -16.07
N TYR A 150 6.30 -7.82 -16.64
CA TYR A 150 6.11 -6.39 -16.35
C TYR A 150 4.70 -5.92 -16.74
N THR A 151 4.22 -6.28 -17.93
CA THR A 151 2.88 -5.88 -18.38
C THR A 151 1.78 -6.52 -17.54
N ALA A 152 1.92 -7.79 -17.16
CA ALA A 152 0.99 -8.46 -16.25
C ALA A 152 0.96 -7.81 -14.86
N ASN A 153 2.12 -7.53 -14.26
CA ASN A 153 2.20 -6.90 -12.95
C ASN A 153 1.73 -5.45 -12.97
N LEU A 154 2.01 -4.71 -14.04
CA LEU A 154 1.51 -3.35 -14.23
C LEU A 154 -0.02 -3.35 -14.34
N ALA A 155 -0.61 -4.27 -15.10
CA ALA A 155 -2.06 -4.42 -15.20
C ALA A 155 -2.69 -4.74 -13.84
N ALA A 156 -2.10 -5.67 -13.08
CA ALA A 156 -2.54 -5.98 -11.71
C ALA A 156 -2.38 -4.78 -10.76
N PHE A 157 -1.31 -4.01 -10.89
CA PHE A 157 -1.08 -2.82 -10.07
C PHE A 157 -2.10 -1.72 -10.34
N LEU A 158 -2.54 -1.57 -11.59
CA LEU A 158 -3.56 -0.59 -11.98
C LEU A 158 -4.97 -0.97 -11.50
N THR A 159 -5.26 -2.25 -11.30
CA THR A 159 -6.56 -2.72 -10.81
C THR A 159 -6.64 -2.83 -9.28
N VAL A 160 -5.51 -3.06 -8.60
CA VAL A 160 -5.49 -3.21 -7.14
C VAL A 160 -5.48 -1.84 -6.47
N GLU A 161 -6.65 -1.41 -6.01
CA GLU A 161 -6.79 -0.30 -5.08
C GLU A 161 -6.42 -0.76 -3.65
N ARG A 162 -5.15 -0.67 -3.26
CA ARG A 162 -4.78 -0.89 -1.86
C ARG A 162 -5.26 0.29 -1.03
N MET A 163 -6.41 0.11 -0.37
CA MET A 163 -6.82 0.96 0.74
C MET A 163 -6.00 0.54 1.97
N ASP A 164 -4.79 1.05 2.08
CA ASP A 164 -3.96 0.83 3.27
C ASP A 164 -4.59 1.60 4.43
N SER A 165 -5.19 0.88 5.39
CA SER A 165 -5.79 1.51 6.57
C SER A 165 -4.69 1.76 7.58
N PRO A 166 -4.45 3.01 8.02
CA PRO A 166 -3.41 3.29 9.01
C PRO A 166 -3.75 2.75 10.41
N ILE A 167 -4.98 2.29 10.63
CA ILE A 167 -5.49 1.80 11.91
C ILE A 167 -6.33 0.55 11.64
N GLU A 168 -5.96 -0.57 12.25
CA GLU A 168 -6.79 -1.79 12.28
C GLU A 168 -7.22 -2.13 13.72
N SER A 169 -6.39 -1.76 14.70
CA SER A 169 -6.60 -2.09 16.12
C SER A 169 -6.55 -0.86 17.04
N ALA A 170 -7.20 -0.98 18.22
CA ALA A 170 -7.03 -0.04 19.31
C ALA A 170 -5.58 0.04 19.82
N ASP A 171 -4.81 -1.06 19.72
CA ASP A 171 -3.38 -1.06 20.05
C ASP A 171 -2.58 -0.16 19.12
N ASP A 172 -2.95 -0.10 17.83
CA ASP A 172 -2.27 0.76 16.86
C ASP A 172 -2.46 2.22 17.24
N LEU A 173 -3.70 2.59 17.63
CA LEU A 173 -4.01 3.91 18.16
C LEU A 173 -3.23 4.26 19.43
N ALA A 174 -3.05 3.30 20.34
CA ALA A 174 -2.35 3.51 21.61
C ALA A 174 -0.82 3.66 21.45
N LYS A 175 -0.23 3.01 20.43
CA LYS A 175 1.21 3.07 20.13
C LYS A 175 1.61 4.38 19.45
N GLN A 176 0.73 4.95 18.64
CA GLN A 176 0.97 6.17 17.87
C GLN A 176 0.40 7.43 18.55
N THR A 177 0.91 8.61 18.18
CA THR A 177 0.46 9.92 18.73
C THR A 177 0.00 10.92 17.67
N LYS A 178 0.05 10.54 16.38
CA LYS A 178 -0.25 11.41 15.24
C LYS A 178 -1.76 11.61 15.05
N ILE A 179 -2.53 10.54 15.21
CA ILE A 179 -3.98 10.51 15.12
C ILE A 179 -4.51 10.64 16.54
N LYS A 180 -5.16 11.75 16.82
CA LYS A 180 -5.83 11.96 18.11
C LYS A 180 -7.09 11.11 18.15
N TYR A 181 -7.47 10.65 19.33
CA TYR A 181 -8.73 9.92 19.50
C TYR A 181 -9.42 10.38 20.77
N GLY A 182 -10.75 10.29 20.76
CA GLY A 182 -11.60 10.71 21.87
C GLY A 182 -12.95 10.02 21.84
N ALA A 183 -13.69 10.18 22.93
CA ALA A 183 -15.03 9.64 23.11
C ALA A 183 -16.01 10.74 23.54
N LEU A 184 -17.30 10.40 23.64
CA LEU A 184 -18.30 11.28 24.22
C LEU A 184 -17.98 11.60 25.69
N ARG A 185 -17.97 12.89 26.06
CA ARG A 185 -17.69 13.34 27.42
C ARG A 185 -18.77 12.83 28.38
N GLY A 186 -18.36 12.08 29.41
CA GLY A 186 -19.30 11.51 30.38
C GLY A 186 -20.14 10.33 29.85
N GLY A 187 -19.82 9.82 28.65
CA GLY A 187 -20.43 8.61 28.12
C GLY A 187 -19.90 7.33 28.79
N SER A 188 -20.63 6.23 28.63
CA SER A 188 -20.23 4.88 29.07
C SER A 188 -18.87 4.46 28.49
N THR A 189 -18.62 4.77 27.21
CA THR A 189 -17.33 4.54 26.55
C THR A 189 -16.16 5.23 27.24
N ALA A 190 -16.33 6.49 27.66
CA ALA A 190 -15.28 7.23 28.35
C ALA A 190 -15.03 6.65 29.76
N ALA A 191 -16.08 6.29 30.48
CA ALA A 191 -15.97 5.61 31.77
C ALA A 191 -15.27 4.24 31.64
N PHE A 192 -15.60 3.47 30.60
CA PHE A 192 -14.94 2.19 30.32
C PHE A 192 -13.42 2.33 30.21
N PHE A 193 -12.91 3.30 29.45
CA PHE A 193 -11.46 3.50 29.32
C PHE A 193 -10.81 3.99 30.62
N ARG A 194 -11.51 4.81 31.41
CA ARG A 194 -11.03 5.30 32.71
C ARG A 194 -10.90 4.17 33.73
N ASP A 195 -11.88 3.29 33.78
CA ASP A 195 -12.01 2.26 34.81
C ASP A 195 -11.42 0.90 34.35
N SER A 196 -10.89 0.84 33.13
CA SER A 196 -10.28 -0.38 32.56
C SER A 196 -8.95 -0.75 33.22
N ASN A 197 -8.79 -2.03 33.55
CA ASN A 197 -7.53 -2.60 34.06
C ASN A 197 -6.58 -3.08 32.94
N PHE A 198 -6.96 -2.94 31.66
CA PHE A 198 -6.10 -3.35 30.57
C PHE A 198 -5.06 -2.28 30.24
N THR A 199 -3.79 -2.66 30.11
CA THR A 199 -2.67 -1.71 29.96
C THR A 199 -2.81 -0.81 28.74
N THR A 200 -3.30 -1.34 27.61
CA THR A 200 -3.53 -0.53 26.40
C THR A 200 -4.62 0.52 26.65
N TYR A 201 -5.75 0.13 27.24
CA TYR A 201 -6.88 1.02 27.46
C TYR A 201 -6.60 2.10 28.51
N ASN A 202 -5.86 1.75 29.56
CA ASN A 202 -5.40 2.72 30.56
C ASN A 202 -4.41 3.74 29.94
N ARG A 203 -3.51 3.29 29.05
CA ARG A 203 -2.65 4.19 28.27
C ARG A 203 -3.46 5.10 27.34
N MET A 204 -4.50 4.56 26.69
CA MET A 204 -5.41 5.35 25.87
C MET A 204 -6.15 6.40 26.69
N TRP A 205 -6.63 6.06 27.89
CA TRP A 205 -7.25 7.01 28.81
C TRP A 205 -6.30 8.12 29.22
N SER A 206 -5.09 7.76 29.67
CA SER A 206 -4.04 8.70 30.05
C SER A 206 -3.69 9.65 28.88
N PHE A 207 -3.64 9.13 27.66
CA PHE A 207 -3.48 9.95 26.46
C PHE A 207 -4.67 10.92 26.30
N MET A 208 -5.91 10.42 26.31
CA MET A 208 -7.11 11.25 26.15
C MET A 208 -7.20 12.38 27.19
N GLU A 209 -6.85 12.10 28.44
CA GLU A 209 -6.85 13.07 29.55
C GLU A 209 -5.73 14.11 29.43
N SER A 210 -4.54 13.70 28.96
CA SER A 210 -3.39 14.60 28.79
C SER A 210 -3.52 15.57 27.61
N GLN A 211 -4.36 15.28 26.62
CA GLN A 211 -4.42 16.07 25.40
C GLN A 211 -5.08 17.44 25.61
N ARG A 212 -4.39 18.50 25.13
CA ARG A 212 -4.91 19.86 25.00
C ARG A 212 -4.79 20.28 23.52
N PRO A 213 -5.87 20.73 22.85
CA PRO A 213 -7.26 20.87 23.31
C PRO A 213 -7.96 19.53 23.55
N SER A 214 -9.07 19.56 24.31
CA SER A 214 -9.83 18.36 24.68
C SER A 214 -10.17 17.50 23.47
N VAL A 215 -9.90 16.20 23.57
CA VAL A 215 -10.31 15.20 22.58
C VAL A 215 -11.76 14.77 22.76
N PHE A 216 -12.31 14.89 23.97
CA PHE A 216 -13.72 14.56 24.23
C PHE A 216 -14.66 15.54 23.54
N THR A 217 -15.78 15.03 23.03
CA THR A 217 -16.86 15.82 22.42
C THR A 217 -18.09 15.85 23.32
N SER A 218 -18.95 16.85 23.13
CA SER A 218 -20.19 17.01 23.90
C SER A 218 -21.35 16.17 23.37
N SER A 219 -21.33 15.84 22.08
CA SER A 219 -22.34 15.02 21.38
C SER A 219 -21.69 14.07 20.39
N ASN A 220 -22.39 12.98 20.05
CA ASN A 220 -21.99 12.05 18.99
C ASN A 220 -21.93 12.76 17.63
N VAL A 221 -22.86 13.68 17.36
CA VAL A 221 -22.89 14.46 16.11
C VAL A 221 -21.65 15.33 15.97
N GLU A 222 -21.22 15.96 17.06
CA GLU A 222 -19.98 16.73 17.10
C GLU A 222 -18.75 15.83 16.87
N GLY A 223 -18.76 14.62 17.45
CA GLY A 223 -17.74 13.60 17.24
C GLY A 223 -17.57 13.22 15.77
N VAL A 224 -18.67 12.90 15.10
CA VAL A 224 -18.70 12.60 13.66
C VAL A 224 -18.20 13.78 12.83
N GLU A 225 -18.72 14.98 13.08
CA GLU A 225 -18.33 16.18 12.34
C GLU A 225 -16.83 16.49 12.52
N ARG A 226 -16.29 16.26 13.72
CA ARG A 226 -14.86 16.42 14.01
C ARG A 226 -13.98 15.42 13.26
N VAL A 227 -14.41 14.17 13.12
CA VAL A 227 -13.71 13.16 12.30
C VAL A 227 -13.69 13.58 10.82
N VAL A 228 -14.82 14.08 10.32
CA VAL A 228 -14.93 14.58 8.93
C VAL A 228 -14.01 15.79 8.72
N LYS A 229 -14.08 16.80 9.60
CA LYS A 229 -13.23 18.02 9.54
C LYS A 229 -11.75 17.72 9.74
N GLY A 230 -11.41 16.73 10.56
CA GLY A 230 -10.04 16.36 10.91
C GLY A 230 -9.22 15.72 9.78
N LYS A 231 -9.83 15.37 8.64
CA LYS A 231 -9.12 14.81 7.45
C LYS A 231 -8.11 13.68 7.79
N GLY A 232 -8.44 12.82 8.75
CA GLY A 232 -7.58 11.71 9.20
C GLY A 232 -6.62 12.03 10.36
N SER A 233 -6.72 13.21 10.99
CA SER A 233 -5.96 13.52 12.21
C SER A 233 -6.71 13.17 13.50
N TYR A 234 -7.97 12.75 13.40
CA TYR A 234 -8.84 12.45 14.54
C TYR A 234 -9.69 11.20 14.28
N ALA A 235 -9.78 10.32 15.27
CA ALA A 235 -10.66 9.16 15.33
C ALA A 235 -11.64 9.31 16.50
N PHE A 236 -12.86 8.80 16.35
CA PHE A 236 -13.89 8.90 17.39
C PHE A 236 -14.33 7.52 17.86
N LEU A 237 -14.33 7.32 19.17
CA LEU A 237 -14.75 6.07 19.80
C LEU A 237 -16.23 6.16 20.15
N MET A 238 -17.05 5.31 19.53
CA MET A 238 -18.49 5.27 19.74
C MET A 238 -19.02 3.85 19.53
N GLU A 239 -20.30 3.63 19.81
CA GLU A 239 -20.92 2.32 19.70
C GLU A 239 -21.05 1.86 18.24
N SER A 240 -20.85 0.57 17.98
CA SER A 240 -20.80 -0.01 16.63
C SER A 240 -22.07 0.25 15.80
N THR A 241 -23.24 0.14 16.41
CA THR A 241 -24.54 0.36 15.76
C THR A 241 -24.72 1.82 15.33
N SER A 242 -24.28 2.76 16.17
CA SER A 242 -24.27 4.19 15.83
C SER A 242 -23.31 4.49 14.68
N ILE A 243 -22.17 3.79 14.60
CA ILE A 243 -21.23 3.93 13.47
C ILE A 243 -21.85 3.39 12.19
N GLU A 244 -22.43 2.19 12.23
CA GLU A 244 -23.09 1.57 11.08
C GLU A 244 -24.17 2.49 10.50
N TYR A 245 -25.03 3.07 11.36
CA TYR A 245 -26.05 4.03 10.95
C TYR A 245 -25.50 5.31 10.30
N VAL A 246 -24.30 5.76 10.71
CA VAL A 246 -23.66 6.97 10.14
C VAL A 246 -22.93 6.67 8.82
N ILE A 247 -22.55 5.41 8.60
CA ILE A 247 -21.83 4.98 7.40
C ILE A 247 -22.78 4.58 6.26
N GLU A 248 -23.95 4.02 6.59
CA GLU A 248 -25.03 3.74 5.61
C GLU A 248 -25.54 5.01 4.93
#